data_AF-A0A973GNL2-F1
#
_entry.id   AF-A0A973GNL2-F1
#
_cell.length_a   1.000
_cell.length_b   1.000
_cell.length_c   1.000
_cell.angle_alpha   90.00
_cell.angle_beta   90.00
_cell.angle_gamma   90.00
#
_symmetry.space_group_name_H-M   'P 1'
#
loop_
_entity.id
_entity.type
_entity.pdbx_description
1 polymer ?
#
loop_
_entity_poly.entity_id
_entity_poly.type
_entity_poly.pdbx_seq_one_letter_code
_entity_poly.pdbx_strand_id
1 'polypeptide(L)' 'MSHTAVILIALGGPRSLDEVGPFMEAFMGRPALPPVVAAVKERYQLIGGRSPLPDLVKAQAGALEKELGPGFRV' A
#
# COMPACT_ATOMS: atom_id res chain seq x y z
N MET A 1 23.76 -4.50 22.64
CA MET A 1 23.91 -3.61 21.46
C MET A 1 22.57 -2.95 21.18
N SER A 2 22.56 -1.64 20.90
CA SER A 2 21.32 -0.94 20.52
C SER A 2 20.85 -1.44 19.15
N HIS A 3 19.56 -1.77 19.04
CA HIS A 3 18.93 -2.02 17.75
C HIS A 3 18.25 -0.74 17.28
N THR A 4 18.35 -0.44 15.98
CA THR A 4 17.68 0.69 15.35
C THR A 4 16.46 0.19 14.60
N ALA A 5 15.28 0.69 14.95
CA ALA A 5 14.07 0.48 14.18
C ALA A 5 13.99 1.50 13.04
N VAL A 6 13.66 1.03 11.84
CA VAL A 6 13.38 1.84 10.66
C VAL A 6 11.91 1.61 10.31
N ILE A 7 11.14 2.66 10.06
CA ILE A 7 9.73 2.54 9.70
C ILE A 7 9.55 3.07 8.28
N LEU A 8 9.16 2.19 7.36
CA LEU A 8 8.82 2.57 6.00
C LEU A 8 7.34 2.93 5.91
N ILE A 9 7.06 4.18 5.56
CA ILE A 9 5.70 4.70 5.39
C ILE A 9 5.47 4.93 3.90
N ALA A 10 4.38 4.35 3.40
CA ALA A 10 3.86 4.59 2.06
C ALA A 10 2.36 4.81 2.15
N LEU A 11 1.78 5.38 1.09
CA LEU A 11 0.34 5.63 1.02
C LEU A 11 -0.49 4.33 1.15
N GLY A 12 0.04 3.21 0.66
CA GLY A 12 -0.69 1.95 0.54
C GLY A 12 -1.58 1.90 -0.70
N GLY A 13 -2.55 1.00 -0.70
CA GLY A 13 -3.48 0.84 -1.81
C GLY A 13 -4.40 -0.36 -1.61
N PRO A 14 -5.51 -0.43 -2.36
CA PRO A 14 -6.47 -1.52 -2.24
C PRO A 14 -5.85 -2.84 -2.73
N ARG A 15 -6.01 -3.91 -1.94
CA ARG A 15 -5.51 -5.26 -2.24
C ARG A 15 -6.50 -6.09 -3.06
N SER A 16 -7.69 -5.55 -3.29
CA SER A 16 -8.73 -6.10 -4.17
C SER A 16 -9.63 -4.97 -4.70
N LEU A 17 -10.46 -5.27 -5.68
CA LEU A 17 -11.45 -4.31 -6.20
C LEU A 17 -12.49 -3.89 -5.15
N ASP A 18 -12.78 -4.74 -4.17
CA ASP A 18 -13.73 -4.44 -3.10
C ASP A 18 -13.17 -3.45 -2.09
N GLU A 19 -11.85 -3.42 -1.92
CA GLU A 19 -11.16 -2.44 -1.06
C GLU A 19 -11.08 -1.04 -1.69
N VAL A 20 -11.40 -0.85 -2.99
CA VAL A 20 -11.26 0.45 -3.67
C VAL A 20 -12.13 1.53 -3.02
N GLY A 21 -13.40 1.23 -2.72
CA GLY A 21 -14.31 2.17 -2.06
C GLY A 21 -13.81 2.58 -0.66
N PRO A 22 -13.59 1.61 0.26
CA PRO A 22 -13.03 1.88 1.57
C PRO A 22 -11.69 2.61 1.54
N PHE A 23 -10.79 2.27 0.62
CA PHE A 23 -9.51 2.97 0.45
C PHE A 23 -9.72 4.43 0.06
N MET A 24 -10.60 4.71 -0.90
CA MET A 24 -10.93 6.09 -1.29
C MET A 24 -11.56 6.87 -0.14
N GLU A 25 -12.45 6.25 0.63
CA GLU A 25 -13.07 6.90 1.79
C GLU A 25 -12.05 7.27 2.86
N ALA A 26 -11.14 6.35 3.20
CA ALA A 26 -10.05 6.63 4.13
C ALA A 26 -9.13 7.75 3.62
N PHE A 27 -8.85 7.78 2.31
CA PHE A 27 -8.01 8.81 1.70
C PHE A 27 -8.69 10.18 1.63
N MET A 28 -10.00 10.23 1.36
CA MET A 28 -10.76 11.48 1.18
C MET A 28 -11.38 12.00 2.48
N GLY A 29 -11.40 11.19 3.55
CA GLY A 29 -12.11 11.48 4.80
C GLY A 29 -13.64 11.44 4.67
N ARG A 30 -14.17 10.95 3.54
CA ARG A 30 -15.61 10.82 3.24
C ARG A 30 -15.84 9.85 2.08
N PRO A 31 -17.03 9.23 1.98
CA PRO A 31 -17.36 8.37 0.84
C PRO A 31 -17.25 9.11 -0.50
N ALA A 32 -16.64 8.47 -1.49
CA ALA A 32 -16.69 8.92 -2.86
C ALA A 32 -18.05 8.58 -3.50
N LEU A 33 -18.47 9.37 -4.50
CA LEU A 33 -19.69 9.08 -5.25
C LEU A 33 -19.57 7.73 -5.98
N PRO A 34 -20.64 6.92 -6.09
CA PRO A 34 -20.58 5.60 -6.73
C PRO A 34 -19.96 5.59 -8.14
N PRO A 35 -20.24 6.56 -9.04
CA PRO A 35 -19.60 6.60 -10.36
C PRO A 35 -18.09 6.81 -10.30
N VAL A 36 -17.59 7.52 -9.29
CA VAL A 36 -16.15 7.74 -9.10
C VAL A 36 -15.48 6.45 -8.63
N VAL A 37 -16.11 5.73 -7.69
CA VAL A 37 -15.60 4.42 -7.23
C VAL A 37 -15.57 3.43 -8.40
N ALA A 38 -16.61 3.39 -9.24
CA ALA A 38 -16.64 2.53 -10.43
C ALA A 38 -15.49 2.83 -11.39
N ALA A 39 -15.28 4.11 -11.74
CA ALA A 39 -14.18 4.51 -12.62
C ALA A 39 -12.79 4.17 -12.04
N VAL A 40 -12.61 4.24 -10.72
CA VAL A 40 -11.35 3.82 -10.07
C VAL A 40 -11.21 2.30 -10.05
N LYS A 41 -12.29 1.54 -9.82
CA LYS A 41 -12.28 0.08 -9.92
C LYS A 41 -11.87 -0.39 -11.33
N GLU A 42 -12.37 0.25 -12.38
CA GLU A 42 -11.97 -0.04 -13.78
C GLU A 42 -10.46 0.15 -13.97
N ARG A 43 -9.87 1.22 -13.43
CA ARG A 43 -8.42 1.44 -13.49
C ARG A 43 -7.64 0.35 -12.77
N TYR A 44 -8.10 -0.09 -11.60
CA TYR A 44 -7.46 -1.21 -10.89
C TYR A 44 -7.63 -2.54 -11.63
N GLN A 45 -8.76 -2.78 -12.32
CA GLN A 45 -8.95 -3.97 -13.16
C GLN A 45 -7.89 -4.04 -14.27
N LEU A 46 -7.59 -2.91 -14.93
CA LEU A 46 -6.59 -2.84 -16.00
C LEU A 46 -5.17 -3.23 -15.54
N ILE A 47 -4.87 -3.15 -14.25
CA ILE A 47 -3.55 -3.50 -13.69
C ILE A 47 -3.56 -4.81 -12.88
N GLY A 48 -4.57 -5.65 -13.06
CA GLY A 48 -4.64 -6.97 -12.40
C GLY A 48 -5.49 -7.01 -11.13
N GLY A 49 -6.34 -6.01 -10.91
CA GLY A 49 -7.39 -6.02 -9.88
C GLY A 49 -6.98 -5.55 -8.49
N ARG A 50 -5.73 -5.08 -8.31
CA ARG A 50 -5.22 -4.57 -7.03
C ARG A 50 -4.06 -3.59 -7.21
N SER A 51 -3.73 -2.85 -6.16
CA SER A 51 -2.49 -2.09 -6.10
C SER A 51 -1.29 -3.01 -5.88
N PRO A 52 -0.20 -2.88 -6.66
CA PRO A 52 1.05 -3.60 -6.38
C PRO A 52 1.84 -2.98 -5.22
N LEU A 53 1.49 -1.76 -4.80
CA LEU A 53 2.31 -0.97 -3.87
C LEU A 53 2.54 -1.66 -2.51
N PRO A 54 1.53 -2.26 -1.84
CA PRO A 54 1.77 -2.91 -0.54
C PRO A 54 2.82 -4.02 -0.61
N ASP A 55 2.82 -4.82 -1.67
CA ASP A 55 3.81 -5.90 -1.83
C ASP A 55 5.19 -5.36 -2.18
N LEU A 56 5.25 -4.32 -3.02
CA LEU A 56 6.50 -3.64 -3.36
C LEU A 56 7.15 -3.01 -2.12
N VAL A 57 6.37 -2.34 -1.26
CA VAL A 57 6.87 -1.74 -0.01
C VAL A 57 7.35 -2.82 0.95
N LYS A 58 6.64 -3.95 1.04
CA LYS A 58 7.11 -5.11 1.82
C LYS A 58 8.41 -5.69 1.29
N ALA A 59 8.55 -5.80 -0.03
CA ALA A 59 9.79 -6.26 -0.67
C ALA A 59 10.95 -5.27 -0.44
N GLN A 60 10.67 -3.96 -0.50
CA GLN A 60 11.63 -2.91 -0.18
C GLN A 60 12.08 -2.97 1.28
N ALA A 61 11.17 -3.19 2.23
CA ALA A 61 11.50 -3.36 3.64
C ALA A 61 12.47 -4.53 3.85
N GLY A 62 12.16 -5.69 3.28
CA GLY A 62 13.02 -6.87 3.37
C GLY A 62 14.39 -6.69 2.72
N ALA A 63 14.44 -6.02 1.55
CA ALA A 63 15.70 -5.69 0.90
C ALA A 63 16.53 -4.71 1.76
N LEU A 64 15.91 -3.66 2.29
CA LEU A 64 16.58 -2.67 3.13
C LEU A 64 17.11 -3.28 4.44
N GLU A 65 16.33 -4.14 5.10
CA GLU A 65 16.80 -4.83 6.33
C GLU A 65 18.05 -5.67 6.05
N LYS A 66 18.05 -6.40 4.93
CA LYS A 66 19.22 -7.20 4.52
C LYS A 66 20.45 -6.33 4.25
N GLU A 67 20.29 -5.20 3.57
CA GLU A 67 21.41 -4.29 3.25
C GLU A 67 21.95 -3.57 4.50
N LEU A 68 21.09 -3.22 5.46
CA LEU A 68 21.48 -2.57 6.72
C LEU A 68 22.13 -3.56 7.72
N GLY A 69 21.74 -4.83 7.68
CA GLY A 69 22.33 -5.89 8.48
C GLY A 69 21.81 -5.95 9.93
N PRO A 70 22.48 -6.73 10.80
CA PRO A 70 21.88 -7.27 12.03
C PRO A 70 21.51 -6.24 13.11
N GLY A 71 22.08 -5.02 13.06
CA GLY A 71 21.77 -3.93 14.00
C GLY A 71 20.45 -3.21 13.71
N PHE A 72 19.81 -3.52 12.58
CA PHE A 72 18.60 -2.85 12.13
C PHE A 72 17.41 -3.80 12.08
N ARG A 73 16.23 -3.24 12.28
CA ARG A 73 14.95 -3.87 11.97
C ARG A 73 14.12 -2.88 11.16
N VAL A 74 13.63 -3.31 10.01
CA VAL A 74 12.89 -2.46 9.06
C VAL A 74 11.43 -2.90 8.96
#